data_AF-A0A197KBE6-F1
#
_entry.id   AF-A0A197KBE6-F1
#
_cell.length_a   1.000
_cell.length_b   1.000
_cell.length_c   1.000
_cell.angle_alpha   90.00
_cell.angle_beta   90.00
_cell.angle_gamma   90.00
#
_symmetry.space_group_name_H-M   'P 1'
#
loop_
_entity.id
_entity.type
_entity.pdbx_description
1 polymer ?
#
loop_
_entity_poly.entity_id
_entity_poly.type
_entity_poly.pdbx_seq_one_letter_code
_entity_poly.pdbx_strand_id
1 'polypeptide(L)'
;MEDLTRTGNTNTSDKPYRCSVLGCDKAYKNPNGLKYHNLHGHCSTGGMGETDSPETKPYVCTFLECGKRYKNLNGLKYHIEHSHPNL
;
A
#
# COMPACT_ATOMS: atom_id res chain seq x y z
N MET A 1 35.14 16.61 -1.32
CA MET A 1 35.54 15.20 -1.47
C MET A 1 35.53 14.61 -0.09
N GLU A 2 34.68 13.67 0.30
CA GLU A 2 33.81 12.76 -0.45
C GLU A 2 32.54 12.41 0.36
N ASP A 3 31.48 12.12 -0.39
CA ASP A 3 30.15 11.65 -0.02
C ASP A 3 30.15 10.28 0.68
N LEU A 4 29.38 10.12 1.77
CA LEU A 4 28.75 8.84 2.11
C LEU A 4 27.36 9.05 2.72
N THR A 5 26.38 8.71 1.90
CA THR A 5 24.98 8.39 2.22
C THR A 5 24.81 7.76 3.61
N ARG A 6 24.05 8.40 4.49
CA ARG A 6 23.41 7.68 5.60
C ARG A 6 21.93 8.02 5.66
N THR A 7 21.21 7.41 4.73
CA THR A 7 19.78 7.14 4.78
C THR A 7 19.37 6.90 6.24
N GLY A 8 18.46 7.75 6.73
CA GLY A 8 17.97 7.68 8.09
C GLY A 8 17.33 6.33 8.38
N ASN A 9 18.00 5.50 9.18
CA ASN A 9 17.39 4.33 9.81
C ASN A 9 16.97 4.69 11.24
N THR A 10 16.15 5.73 11.38
CA THR A 10 15.55 6.11 12.67
C THR A 10 14.26 5.32 12.89
N ASN A 11 14.33 3.99 13.06
CA ASN A 11 13.21 3.21 13.64
C ASN A 11 13.52 1.73 13.93
N THR A 12 14.65 1.41 14.57
CA THR A 12 14.92 0.02 15.03
C THR A 12 14.44 -0.26 16.45
N SER A 13 14.15 0.77 17.27
CA SER A 13 13.94 0.59 18.72
C SER A 13 12.48 0.58 19.20
N ASP A 14 11.50 1.02 18.39
CA ASP A 14 10.08 1.05 18.80
C ASP A 14 9.23 -0.09 18.17
N LYS A 15 9.74 -0.73 17.11
CA LYS A 15 8.98 -1.71 16.30
C LYS A 15 9.88 -2.89 15.86
N PRO A 16 10.11 -3.87 16.74
CA PRO A 16 11.07 -4.96 16.47
C PRO A 16 10.57 -5.94 15.37
N TYR A 17 9.28 -5.90 15.03
CA TYR A 17 8.69 -6.83 14.06
C TYR A 17 8.67 -6.22 12.66
N ARG A 18 9.78 -6.37 11.94
CA ARG A 18 9.96 -5.88 10.57
C ARG A 18 9.52 -6.90 9.53
N CYS A 19 8.98 -6.41 8.41
CA CYS A 19 8.72 -7.24 7.26
C CYS A 19 10.01 -7.69 6.59
N SER A 20 10.08 -8.97 6.20
CA SER A 20 11.23 -9.56 5.51
C SER A 20 11.13 -9.51 3.99
N VAL A 21 10.03 -8.99 3.44
CA VAL A 21 9.83 -8.89 1.98
C VAL A 21 10.73 -7.79 1.40
N LEU A 22 11.53 -8.14 0.40
CA LEU A 22 12.40 -7.21 -0.30
C LEU A 22 11.58 -6.05 -0.89
N GLY A 23 11.93 -4.82 -0.52
CA GLY A 23 11.21 -3.61 -0.91
C GLY A 23 10.07 -3.19 0.03
N CYS A 24 9.82 -3.94 1.12
CA CYS A 24 8.83 -3.54 2.12
C CYS A 24 9.50 -3.07 3.43
N ASP A 25 9.46 -1.77 3.69
CA ASP A 25 10.06 -1.15 4.89
C ASP A 25 9.10 -1.10 6.10
N LYS A 26 8.02 -1.90 6.09
CA LYS A 26 7.01 -1.85 7.17
C LYS A 26 7.49 -2.58 8.41
N ALA A 27 7.34 -1.92 9.56
CA ALA A 27 7.66 -2.43 10.88
C ALA A 27 6.49 -2.24 11.85
N TYR A 28 6.31 -3.20 12.76
CA TYR A 28 5.19 -3.27 13.71
C TYR A 28 5.69 -3.42 15.15
N LYS A 29 4.88 -2.96 16.11
CA LYS A 29 5.17 -3.07 17.56
C LYS A 29 4.96 -4.47 18.10
N ASN A 30 4.21 -5.31 17.38
CA ASN A 30 3.77 -6.64 17.82
C ASN A 30 3.83 -7.63 16.65
N PRO A 31 3.99 -8.93 16.94
CA PRO A 31 4.07 -9.96 15.91
C PRO A 31 2.74 -10.15 15.18
N ASN A 32 1.61 -9.89 15.83
CA ASN A 32 0.29 -9.99 15.20
C ASN A 32 0.11 -8.97 14.06
N GLY A 33 0.61 -7.75 14.22
CA GLY A 33 0.57 -6.72 13.18
C GLY A 33 1.42 -7.11 11.97
N LEU A 34 2.60 -7.68 12.23
CA LEU A 34 3.46 -8.23 11.18
C LEU A 34 2.81 -9.45 10.51
N LYS A 35 2.18 -10.35 11.26
CA LYS A 35 1.48 -11.52 10.70
C LYS A 35 0.34 -11.11 9.77
N TYR A 36 -0.48 -10.14 10.19
CA TYR A 36 -1.54 -9.59 9.35
C TYR A 36 -0.98 -8.94 8.08
N HIS A 37 0.11 -8.16 8.22
CA HIS A 37 0.82 -7.57 7.10
C HIS A 37 1.40 -8.60 6.14
N ASN A 38 1.98 -9.69 6.64
CA ASN A 38 2.48 -10.76 5.79
C ASN A 38 1.35 -11.46 5.02
N LEU A 39 0.18 -11.62 5.66
CA LEU A 39 -0.98 -12.29 5.07
C LEU A 39 -1.73 -11.41 4.04
N HIS A 40 -1.78 -10.10 4.23
CA HIS A 40 -2.62 -9.20 3.42
C HIS A 40 -1.89 -7.99 2.82
N GLY A 41 -0.74 -7.61 3.38
CA GLY A 41 -0.01 -6.39 3.06
C GLY A 41 0.97 -6.52 1.88
N HIS A 42 1.29 -7.73 1.44
CA HIS A 42 2.05 -8.00 0.20
C HIS A 42 1.18 -8.45 -0.96
N CYS A 43 -0.15 -8.37 -0.82
CA CYS A 43 -1.07 -8.59 -1.92
C CYS A 43 -1.03 -7.44 -2.95
N SER A 44 -0.03 -6.57 -2.88
CA SER A 44 0.16 -5.49 -3.83
C SER A 44 1.64 -5.33 -4.07
N THR A 45 2.00 -5.31 -5.35
CA THR A 45 3.32 -5.02 -5.91
C THR A 45 4.39 -6.10 -5.74
N GLY A 46 4.32 -7.06 -6.66
CA GLY A 46 5.46 -7.83 -7.14
C GLY A 46 5.35 -8.14 -8.63
N GLY A 47 4.99 -7.15 -9.46
CA GLY A 47 5.11 -7.22 -10.92
C GLY A 47 4.14 -8.17 -11.65
N MET A 48 3.37 -7.61 -12.59
CA MET A 48 2.62 -8.33 -13.63
C MET A 48 1.33 -9.03 -13.15
N GLY A 49 0.22 -8.29 -13.21
CA GLY A 49 -1.10 -8.87 -13.39
C GLY A 49 -1.86 -9.32 -12.12
N GLU A 50 -2.21 -8.39 -11.24
CA GLU A 50 -3.61 -8.45 -10.80
C GLU A 50 -4.36 -7.88 -11.99
N THR A 51 -5.01 -8.75 -12.78
CA THR A 51 -5.84 -8.32 -13.89
C THR A 51 -6.74 -7.24 -13.35
N ASP A 52 -6.53 -6.01 -13.81
CA ASP A 52 -7.43 -4.87 -13.63
C ASP A 52 -8.70 -5.19 -14.43
N SER A 53 -9.35 -6.28 -14.05
CA SER A 53 -10.40 -6.90 -14.82
C SER A 53 -11.67 -6.14 -14.48
N PRO A 54 -12.42 -5.68 -15.48
CA PRO A 54 -13.77 -5.17 -15.25
C PRO A 54 -14.65 -6.18 -14.50
N GLU A 55 -14.32 -7.47 -14.50
CA GLU A 55 -15.10 -8.51 -13.84
C GLU A 55 -14.95 -8.52 -12.31
N THR A 56 -13.77 -8.20 -11.77
CA THR A 56 -13.50 -8.28 -10.32
C THR A 56 -13.58 -6.92 -9.63
N LYS A 57 -13.29 -5.84 -10.36
CA LYS A 57 -13.36 -4.45 -9.86
C LYS A 57 -14.05 -3.57 -10.91
N PRO A 58 -15.38 -3.69 -11.04
CA PRO A 58 -16.14 -2.95 -12.07
C PRO A 58 -16.21 -1.44 -11.80
N TYR A 59 -15.96 -1.00 -10.57
CA TYR A 59 -16.12 0.40 -10.18
C TYR A 59 -14.80 1.16 -10.34
N VAL A 60 -14.73 2.04 -11.33
CA VAL A 60 -13.54 2.87 -11.63
C VAL A 60 -13.73 4.30 -11.13
N CYS A 61 -12.63 4.89 -10.65
CA CYS A 61 -12.60 6.32 -10.34
C CYS A 61 -12.68 7.16 -11.60
N THR A 62 -13.59 8.13 -11.63
CA THR A 62 -13.88 8.98 -12.79
C THR A 62 -12.95 10.18 -12.93
N PHE A 63 -12.03 10.39 -11.98
CA PHE A 63 -11.05 11.48 -12.04
C PHE A 63 -9.96 11.19 -13.07
N LEU A 64 -9.66 12.18 -13.91
CA LEU A 64 -8.95 12.05 -15.18
C LEU A 64 -7.48 11.57 -15.09
N GLU A 65 -6.94 11.39 -13.89
CA GLU A 65 -5.58 10.89 -13.66
C GLU A 65 -5.51 9.80 -12.58
N CYS A 66 -6.65 9.35 -12.06
CA CYS A 66 -6.68 8.39 -10.96
C CYS A 66 -6.66 6.94 -11.44
N GLY A 67 -7.58 6.58 -12.34
CA GLY A 67 -7.69 5.24 -12.92
C GLY A 67 -7.91 4.08 -11.92
N LYS A 68 -8.08 4.36 -10.62
CA LYS A 68 -8.19 3.32 -9.58
C LYS A 68 -9.52 2.59 -9.66
N ARG A 69 -9.47 1.28 -9.47
CA ARG A 69 -10.65 0.40 -9.47
C ARG A 69 -10.91 -0.26 -8.13
N TYR A 70 -12.19 -0.48 -7.85
CA TYR A 70 -12.70 -0.99 -6.60
C TYR A 70 -13.70 -2.12 -6.83
N LYS A 71 -13.74 -3.05 -5.88
CA LYS A 71 -14.67 -4.19 -5.87
C LYS A 71 -16.12 -3.79 -5.63
N ASN A 72 -16.37 -2.60 -5.08
CA ASN A 72 -17.70 -2.09 -4.73
C ASN A 72 -17.75 -0.54 -4.70
N LEU A 73 -18.97 0.01 -4.72
CA LEU A 73 -19.21 1.46 -4.65
C LEU A 73 -18.75 2.08 -3.34
N ASN A 74 -18.86 1.39 -2.21
CA ASN A 74 -18.44 1.94 -0.91
C ASN A 74 -16.94 2.26 -0.90
N GLY A 75 -16.10 1.36 -1.44
CA GLY A 75 -14.66 1.59 -1.56
C GLY A 75 -14.35 2.75 -2.50
N LEU A 76 -15.07 2.84 -3.63
CA LEU A 76 -14.95 3.95 -4.57
C LEU A 76 -15.38 5.29 -3.94
N LYS A 77 -16.50 5.32 -3.22
CA LYS A 77 -16.99 6.52 -2.52
C LYS A 77 -15.98 7.01 -1.50
N TYR A 78 -15.51 6.12 -0.63
CA TYR A 78 -14.50 6.45 0.38
C TYR A 78 -13.23 7.00 -0.28
N HIS A 79 -12.79 6.38 -1.38
CA HIS A 79 -11.67 6.86 -2.17
C HIS A 79 -11.91 8.27 -2.70
N ILE A 80 -13.06 8.55 -3.30
CA ILE A 80 -13.39 9.87 -3.81
C ILE A 80 -13.39 10.92 -2.68
N GLU A 81 -14.05 10.63 -1.56
CA GLU A 81 -14.15 11.54 -0.40
C GLU A 81 -12.79 11.89 0.22
N HIS A 82 -11.82 10.97 0.21
CA HIS A 82 -10.54 11.14 0.93
C HIS A 82 -9.33 11.36 0.00
N SER A 83 -9.42 10.95 -1.26
CA SER A 83 -8.33 11.08 -2.23
C SER A 83 -8.58 12.18 -3.25
N HIS A 84 -9.83 12.65 -3.39
CA HIS A 84 -10.22 13.75 -4.26
C HIS A 84 -10.94 14.85 -3.44
N PRO A 85 -10.23 15.54 -2.52
CA PRO A 85 -10.82 16.54 -1.62
C PRO A 85 -11.31 17.83 -2.31
N ASN A 86 -11.25 17.91 -3.64
CA ASN A 86 -11.74 19.04 -4.44
C ASN A 86 -12.77 18.55 -5.47
N LEU A 87 -13.84 17.92 -4.99
CA LEU A 87 -15.10 17.85 -5.73
C LEU A 87 -15.79 19.22 -5.72
#